data_AF-A0A949XZT0-F1
#
_entry.id   AF-A0A949XZT0-F1
#
_cell.length_a   1.000
_cell.length_b   1.000
_cell.length_c   1.000
_cell.angle_alpha   90.00
_cell.angle_beta   90.00
_cell.angle_gamma   90.00
#
_symmetry.space_group_name_H-M   'P 1'
#
loop_
_entity.id
_entity.type
_entity.pdbx_description
1 polymer ?
#
loop_
_entity_poly.entity_id
_entity_poly.type
_entity_poly.pdbx_seq_one_letter_code
_entity_poly.pdbx_strand_id
1 'polypeptide(L)'
;MSDLTDEDLRRIDEVGERFEAAWGRGERPRIGDHLDGPAGAFQVQLVRHLLRVELELRRDRGEEPAPEEYEAQMPAWAGCIREVFASEGGPREPAPTLLCLPSTAPGGGKGFGLPELHGFKILDELGRGAMGVVYKGWQVPLDRFVALKMIAPGGSGDRFRKEAKLIAQISSPHVVAVHDLHTLPDGGLLLVMEYVEGTDLARIMKTRGGPIPEDEALPWMRQVAEGMLAASERRIIHRDLKPSNILIDARRRARVADFGLGQGPVEQGSLTRAGDVIGTPCYMAPEQAEDPQSVDTRADIYSFGATFYHALMGSPPFDGKTAFSILYKHKTEPLVSPVARNPEISGWVSDLLERCMAKSPGDRFPTFAELLAQLRPMAGAASSWEMADDPNWTRYLEAYKARRDSYLLGPPPHGECDRHEFPGGRILRVVRGTITEQRVDALVSSQSCDLAMDSGVGLALLRAAGDDVAREARRFGMVRPGRVVVTSAGRLAARFLFHGVTMGMLGDDWVLPSRDLIAEIMASCFYHADTLNVRSIAFPLLGTGVGGFSREVCLDTMYRYLARMFLHGLTCVQEARIVIFPLEW
;
A
#
# COMPACT_ATOMS: atom_id res chain seq x y z
N MET A 1 11.49 -13.60 -28.25
CA MET A 1 11.09 -12.37 -28.95
C MET A 1 9.68 -12.63 -29.45
N SER A 2 8.66 -12.08 -28.80
CA SER A 2 7.26 -12.27 -29.19
C SER A 2 6.90 -11.25 -30.27
N ASP A 3 6.51 -11.73 -31.44
CA ASP A 3 6.07 -10.93 -32.61
C ASP A 3 4.67 -10.32 -32.41
N LEU A 4 4.33 -9.85 -31.21
CA LEU A 4 3.03 -9.25 -30.90
C LEU A 4 3.19 -7.78 -30.57
N THR A 5 2.38 -6.95 -31.22
CA THR A 5 2.33 -5.51 -30.99
C THR A 5 1.38 -5.17 -29.83
N ASP A 6 1.49 -3.96 -29.28
CA ASP A 6 0.54 -3.46 -28.27
C ASP A 6 -0.90 -3.34 -28.80
N GLU A 7 -1.07 -3.31 -30.13
CA GLU A 7 -2.37 -3.35 -30.80
C GLU A 7 -2.95 -4.78 -30.83
N ASP A 8 -2.09 -5.77 -31.08
CA ASP A 8 -2.45 -7.18 -31.01
C ASP A 8 -2.91 -7.59 -29.60
N LEU A 9 -2.22 -7.11 -28.57
CA LEU A 9 -2.60 -7.38 -27.17
C LEU A 9 -3.96 -6.77 -26.81
N ARG A 10 -4.19 -5.50 -27.17
CA ARG A 10 -5.49 -4.83 -26.97
C ARG A 10 -6.62 -5.56 -27.69
N ARG A 11 -6.37 -6.07 -28.90
CA ARG A 11 -7.37 -6.81 -29.66
C ARG A 11 -7.68 -8.18 -29.04
N ILE A 12 -6.71 -8.85 -28.42
CA ILE A 12 -6.96 -10.08 -27.66
C ILE A 12 -7.86 -9.80 -26.46
N ASP A 13 -7.58 -8.72 -25.71
CA ASP A 13 -8.39 -8.31 -24.56
C ASP A 13 -9.83 -7.97 -24.96
N GLU A 14 -10.03 -7.20 -26.03
CA GLU A 14 -11.38 -6.88 -26.54
C GLU A 14 -12.19 -8.12 -26.96
N VAL A 15 -11.53 -9.15 -27.51
CA VAL A 15 -12.20 -10.40 -27.87
C VAL A 15 -12.53 -11.20 -26.60
N GLY A 16 -11.63 -11.23 -25.61
CA GLY A 16 -11.85 -11.84 -24.31
C GLY A 16 -13.03 -11.25 -23.55
N GLU A 17 -13.11 -9.91 -23.47
CA GLU A 17 -14.22 -9.21 -22.80
C GLU A 17 -15.58 -9.51 -23.44
N ARG A 18 -15.64 -9.55 -24.78
CA ARG A 18 -16.86 -9.93 -25.50
C ARG A 18 -17.26 -11.39 -25.25
N PHE A 19 -16.27 -12.29 -25.17
CA PHE A 19 -16.46 -13.70 -24.90
C PHE A 19 -17.01 -13.94 -23.48
N GLU A 20 -16.44 -13.28 -22.46
CA GLU A 20 -16.93 -13.34 -21.08
C GLU A 20 -18.32 -12.71 -20.95
N ALA A 21 -18.57 -11.57 -21.61
CA ALA A 21 -19.88 -10.93 -21.60
C ALA A 21 -20.99 -11.82 -22.20
N ALA A 22 -20.68 -12.61 -23.23
CA ALA A 22 -21.61 -13.60 -23.80
C ALA A 22 -21.92 -14.73 -22.81
N TRP A 23 -20.90 -15.28 -22.15
CA TRP A 23 -21.07 -16.25 -21.07
C TRP A 23 -21.92 -15.73 -19.90
N GLY A 24 -21.77 -14.43 -19.56
CA GLY A 24 -22.58 -13.73 -18.57
C GLY A 24 -24.06 -13.60 -18.95
N ARG A 25 -24.39 -13.55 -20.25
CA ARG A 25 -25.77 -13.57 -20.77
C ARG A 25 -26.36 -14.99 -20.90
N GLY A 26 -25.59 -16.02 -20.55
CA GLY A 26 -25.98 -17.42 -20.70
C GLY A 26 -25.76 -18.00 -22.10
N GLU A 27 -25.12 -17.24 -23.00
CA GLU A 27 -24.68 -17.74 -24.30
C GLU A 27 -23.45 -18.66 -24.10
N ARG A 28 -23.28 -19.67 -24.95
CA ARG A 28 -22.09 -20.56 -24.96
C ARG A 28 -21.35 -20.40 -26.29
N PRO A 29 -20.65 -19.27 -26.51
CA PRO A 29 -19.87 -19.05 -27.72
C PRO A 29 -18.74 -20.09 -27.81
N ARG A 30 -18.42 -20.56 -29.02
CA ARG A 30 -17.30 -21.49 -29.23
C ARG A 30 -16.03 -20.70 -29.49
N ILE A 31 -14.91 -21.11 -28.88
CA ILE A 31 -13.60 -20.47 -29.10
C ILE A 31 -13.25 -20.40 -30.59
N GLY A 32 -13.56 -21.46 -31.35
CA GLY A 32 -13.29 -21.52 -32.79
C GLY A 32 -13.96 -20.41 -33.61
N ASP A 33 -15.09 -19.86 -33.15
CA ASP A 33 -15.83 -18.79 -33.84
C ASP A 33 -15.11 -17.43 -33.75
N HIS A 34 -14.07 -17.33 -32.92
CA HIS A 34 -13.27 -16.13 -32.69
C HIS A 34 -11.88 -16.19 -33.35
N LEU A 35 -11.56 -17.28 -34.05
CA LEU A 35 -10.25 -17.51 -34.66
C LEU A 35 -10.27 -17.15 -36.15
N ASP A 36 -9.91 -15.91 -36.47
CA ASP A 36 -9.81 -15.43 -37.85
C ASP A 36 -8.37 -15.44 -38.40
N GLY A 37 -8.13 -16.21 -39.47
CA GLY A 37 -6.85 -16.20 -40.20
C GLY A 37 -5.89 -17.34 -39.83
N PRO A 38 -4.66 -17.35 -40.38
CA PRO A 38 -3.71 -18.45 -40.23
C PRO A 38 -3.15 -18.55 -38.80
N ALA A 39 -2.71 -19.75 -38.41
CA ALA A 39 -2.13 -20.02 -37.10
C ALA A 39 -0.78 -19.30 -36.92
N GLY A 40 -0.84 -18.06 -36.41
CA GLY A 40 0.30 -17.23 -36.04
C GLY A 40 0.36 -16.93 -34.55
N ALA A 41 1.35 -16.12 -34.13
CA ALA A 41 1.57 -15.76 -32.72
C ALA A 41 0.32 -15.16 -32.04
N PHE A 42 -0.45 -14.34 -32.78
CA PHE A 42 -1.70 -13.75 -32.31
C PHE A 42 -2.74 -14.82 -32.00
N GLN A 43 -3.00 -15.72 -32.96
CA GLN A 43 -4.01 -16.76 -32.81
C GLN A 43 -3.66 -17.78 -31.72
N VAL A 44 -2.37 -18.11 -31.56
CA VAL A 44 -1.91 -18.95 -30.43
C VAL A 44 -2.25 -18.29 -29.09
N GLN A 45 -2.00 -16.99 -28.92
CA GLN A 45 -2.29 -16.29 -27.67
C GLN A 45 -3.80 -16.09 -27.45
N LEU A 46 -4.55 -15.83 -28.52
CA LEU A 46 -6.01 -15.71 -28.45
C LEU A 46 -6.66 -17.03 -28.00
N VAL A 47 -6.24 -18.18 -28.56
CA VAL A 47 -6.70 -19.51 -28.12
C VAL A 47 -6.37 -19.74 -26.65
N ARG A 48 -5.16 -19.40 -26.20
CA ARG A 48 -4.77 -19.55 -24.78
C ARG A 48 -5.63 -18.69 -23.86
N HIS A 49 -5.88 -17.45 -24.24
CA HIS A 49 -6.67 -16.49 -23.48
C HIS A 49 -8.12 -16.98 -23.35
N LEU A 50 -8.79 -17.28 -24.48
CA LEU A 50 -10.18 -17.72 -24.49
C LEU A 50 -10.38 -19.08 -23.81
N LEU A 51 -9.44 -20.02 -23.98
CA LEU A 51 -9.51 -21.32 -23.32
C LEU A 51 -9.40 -21.18 -21.80
N ARG A 52 -8.53 -20.32 -21.27
CA ARG A 52 -8.46 -20.06 -19.82
C ARG A 52 -9.75 -19.48 -19.28
N VAL A 53 -10.30 -18.48 -19.95
CA VAL A 53 -11.58 -17.84 -19.58
C VAL A 53 -12.70 -18.89 -19.56
N GLU A 54 -12.80 -19.72 -20.58
CA GLU A 54 -13.85 -20.75 -20.63
C GLU A 54 -13.68 -21.83 -19.56
N LEU A 55 -12.45 -22.28 -19.29
CA LEU A 55 -12.17 -23.27 -18.23
C LEU A 55 -12.54 -22.75 -16.85
N GLU A 56 -12.25 -21.48 -16.56
CA GLU A 56 -12.62 -20.81 -15.32
C GLU A 56 -14.15 -20.73 -15.18
N LEU A 57 -14.85 -20.22 -16.20
CA LEU A 57 -16.31 -20.08 -16.20
C LEU A 57 -17.07 -21.41 -16.08
N ARG A 58 -16.54 -22.48 -16.67
CA ARG A 58 -17.10 -23.84 -16.55
C ARG A 58 -16.87 -24.42 -15.15
N ARG A 59 -15.68 -24.24 -14.58
CA ARG A 59 -15.34 -24.72 -13.22
C ARG A 59 -16.15 -24.01 -12.14
N ASP A 60 -16.38 -22.70 -12.28
CA ASP A 60 -17.23 -21.93 -11.36
C ASP A 60 -18.69 -22.44 -11.33
N ARG A 61 -19.14 -23.08 -12.42
CA ARG A 61 -20.45 -23.72 -12.53
C ARG A 61 -20.44 -25.20 -12.14
N GLY A 62 -19.32 -25.70 -11.63
CA GLY A 62 -19.14 -27.10 -11.22
C GLY A 62 -18.97 -28.08 -12.38
N GLU A 63 -18.69 -27.61 -13.59
CA GLU A 63 -18.37 -28.47 -14.73
C GLU A 63 -16.89 -28.90 -14.69
N GLU A 64 -16.61 -30.11 -15.16
CA GLU A 64 -15.25 -30.64 -15.30
C GLU A 64 -14.86 -30.73 -16.79
N PRO A 65 -14.41 -29.61 -17.40
CA PRO A 65 -13.96 -29.62 -18.78
C PRO A 65 -12.74 -30.53 -18.96
N ALA A 66 -12.72 -31.32 -20.04
CA ALA A 66 -11.64 -32.25 -20.35
C ALA A 66 -10.91 -31.82 -21.64
N PRO A 67 -9.58 -31.97 -21.74
CA PRO A 67 -8.81 -31.52 -22.90
C PRO A 67 -9.28 -32.19 -24.21
N GLU A 68 -9.73 -33.45 -24.15
CA GLU A 68 -10.23 -34.21 -25.29
C GLU A 68 -11.45 -33.55 -25.95
N GLU A 69 -12.28 -32.85 -25.17
CA GLU A 69 -13.46 -32.12 -25.65
C GLU A 69 -13.07 -30.96 -26.57
N TYR A 70 -12.00 -30.24 -26.22
CA TYR A 70 -11.51 -29.09 -26.96
C TYR A 70 -10.66 -29.51 -28.15
N GLU A 71 -9.87 -30.58 -28.02
CA GLU A 71 -9.09 -31.15 -29.11
C GLU A 71 -9.97 -31.65 -30.26
N ALA A 72 -11.14 -32.23 -29.95
CA ALA A 72 -12.11 -32.66 -30.95
C ALA A 72 -12.71 -31.49 -31.74
N GLN A 73 -12.90 -30.33 -31.10
CA GLN A 73 -13.47 -29.13 -31.70
C GLN A 73 -12.44 -28.30 -32.47
N MET A 74 -11.19 -28.32 -32.01
CA MET A 74 -10.10 -27.50 -32.53
C MET A 74 -8.81 -28.33 -32.75
N PRO A 75 -8.80 -29.32 -33.67
CA PRO A 75 -7.68 -30.26 -33.80
C PRO A 75 -6.34 -29.59 -34.15
N ALA A 76 -6.38 -28.47 -34.89
CA ALA A 76 -5.21 -27.68 -35.25
C ALA A 76 -4.50 -27.05 -34.03
N TRP A 77 -5.17 -27.01 -32.88
CA TRP A 77 -4.70 -26.35 -31.65
C TRP A 77 -4.41 -27.35 -30.51
N ALA A 78 -4.42 -28.66 -30.78
CA ALA A 78 -4.28 -29.69 -29.74
C ALA A 78 -2.99 -29.57 -28.88
N GLY A 79 -1.89 -29.08 -29.46
CA GLY A 79 -0.68 -28.79 -28.69
C GLY A 79 -0.88 -27.66 -27.68
N CYS A 80 -1.50 -26.56 -28.13
CA CYS A 80 -1.82 -25.40 -27.30
C CYS A 80 -2.83 -25.75 -26.19
N ILE A 81 -3.84 -26.56 -26.51
CA ILE A 81 -4.87 -27.01 -25.56
C ILE A 81 -4.23 -27.83 -24.43
N ARG A 82 -3.38 -28.82 -24.76
CA ARG A 82 -2.70 -29.64 -23.74
C ARG A 82 -1.80 -28.83 -22.83
N GLU A 83 -1.09 -27.84 -23.39
CA GLU A 83 -0.26 -26.93 -22.59
C GLU A 83 -1.09 -26.12 -21.59
N VAL A 84 -2.24 -25.57 -22.02
CA VAL A 84 -3.12 -24.80 -21.13
C VAL A 84 -3.66 -25.68 -20.02
N PHE A 85 -4.20 -26.86 -20.35
CA PHE A 85 -4.71 -27.81 -19.36
C PHE A 85 -3.65 -28.29 -18.37
N ALA A 86 -2.40 -28.49 -18.82
CA ALA A 86 -1.28 -28.83 -17.96
C ALA A 86 -0.89 -27.68 -17.02
N SER A 87 -1.03 -26.42 -17.46
CA SER A 87 -0.75 -25.23 -16.64
C SER A 87 -1.85 -24.87 -15.63
N GLU A 88 -3.10 -25.30 -15.89
CA GLU A 88 -4.29 -24.99 -15.08
C GLU A 88 -4.72 -26.15 -14.15
N GLY A 89 -3.80 -27.06 -13.81
CA GLY A 89 -4.08 -28.35 -13.16
C GLY A 89 -4.93 -28.31 -11.88
N GLY A 90 -6.02 -29.09 -11.88
CA GLY A 90 -6.78 -29.58 -10.72
C GLY A 90 -7.46 -28.55 -9.81
N PRO A 91 -8.42 -28.97 -8.94
CA PRO A 91 -9.02 -28.07 -7.96
C PRO A 91 -7.93 -27.49 -7.03
N ARG A 92 -7.73 -26.17 -7.12
CA ARG A 92 -6.73 -25.39 -6.39
C ARG A 92 -7.33 -24.92 -5.05
N GLU A 93 -6.82 -25.44 -3.93
CA GLU A 93 -6.81 -24.66 -2.68
C GLU A 93 -5.54 -23.79 -2.63
N PRO A 94 -5.61 -22.55 -2.12
CA PRO A 94 -4.43 -21.72 -1.92
C PRO A 94 -3.53 -22.34 -0.84
N ALA A 95 -2.30 -22.71 -1.23
CA ALA A 95 -1.26 -23.27 -0.38
C ALA A 95 -0.88 -22.32 0.78
N PRO A 96 -1.06 -22.70 2.06
CA PRO A 96 -0.51 -21.96 3.18
C PRO A 96 0.95 -22.36 3.43
N THR A 97 1.80 -21.39 3.80
CA THR A 97 3.09 -21.68 4.46
C THR A 97 2.82 -22.03 5.91
N LEU A 98 2.26 -23.22 6.12
CA LEU A 98 1.95 -23.70 7.44
C LEU A 98 3.24 -24.09 8.15
N LEU A 99 3.52 -23.46 9.29
CA LEU A 99 4.46 -23.90 10.32
C LEU A 99 3.73 -24.37 11.59
N CYS A 100 2.39 -24.46 11.57
CA CYS A 100 1.57 -24.73 12.74
C CYS A 100 0.41 -25.70 12.49
N LEU A 101 0.38 -26.81 13.22
CA LEU A 101 -0.82 -27.63 13.42
C LEU A 101 -1.02 -27.87 14.93
N PRO A 102 -2.26 -27.87 15.44
CA PRO A 102 -2.54 -28.26 16.82
C PRO A 102 -2.20 -29.75 17.02
N SER A 103 -1.61 -30.04 18.18
CA SER A 103 -1.19 -31.38 18.61
C SER A 103 -2.38 -32.34 18.76
N THR A 104 -2.39 -33.43 17.99
CA THR A 104 -3.01 -34.69 18.40
C THR A 104 -1.91 -35.72 18.68
N ALA A 105 -2.07 -36.48 19.77
CA ALA A 105 -1.11 -37.47 20.25
C ALA A 105 -0.83 -38.58 19.21
N PRO A 106 0.31 -39.30 19.28
CA PRO A 106 0.83 -40.07 18.16
C PRO A 106 0.04 -41.38 17.97
N GLY A 107 -0.71 -41.44 16.88
CA GLY A 107 -1.27 -42.67 16.32
C GLY A 107 -0.58 -43.00 15.00
N GLY A 108 0.43 -43.87 15.05
CA GLY A 108 1.01 -44.65 13.94
C GLY A 108 0.98 -44.01 12.53
N GLY A 109 1.94 -43.13 12.23
CA GLY A 109 2.13 -42.61 10.87
C GLY A 109 2.97 -43.56 10.01
N LYS A 110 2.43 -44.00 8.88
CA LYS A 110 3.16 -44.69 7.79
C LYS A 110 4.38 -43.85 7.38
N GLY A 111 5.55 -44.47 7.29
CA GLY A 111 6.77 -43.80 6.84
C GLY A 111 6.58 -43.17 5.46
N PHE A 112 6.66 -41.84 5.40
CA PHE A 112 6.82 -41.14 4.13
C PHE A 112 8.22 -41.46 3.59
N GLY A 113 8.29 -41.97 2.36
CA GLY A 113 9.55 -42.37 1.69
C GLY A 113 10.43 -41.16 1.36
N LEU A 114 11.02 -40.55 2.39
CA LEU A 114 11.95 -39.45 2.32
C LEU A 114 13.35 -39.95 2.72
N PRO A 115 14.44 -39.38 2.16
CA PRO A 115 15.79 -39.79 2.50
C PRO A 115 16.05 -39.73 4.01
N GLU A 116 16.75 -40.72 4.57
CA GLU A 116 17.15 -40.72 5.97
C GLU A 116 18.00 -39.48 6.28
N LEU A 117 17.37 -38.47 6.88
CA LEU A 117 18.04 -37.28 7.37
C LEU A 117 18.67 -37.60 8.72
N HIS A 118 19.94 -38.00 8.71
CA HIS A 118 20.68 -38.33 9.94
C HIS A 118 20.51 -37.21 10.99
N GLY A 119 19.94 -37.56 12.15
CA GLY A 119 19.72 -36.63 13.27
C GLY A 119 18.33 -35.98 13.31
N PHE A 120 17.45 -36.21 12.33
CA PHE A 120 16.09 -35.67 12.32
C PHE A 120 15.04 -36.78 12.15
N LYS A 121 13.91 -36.65 12.85
CA LYS A 121 12.70 -37.46 12.60
C LYS A 121 11.62 -36.57 12.05
N ILE A 122 11.08 -36.89 10.88
CA ILE A 122 9.92 -36.19 10.31
C ILE A 122 8.67 -36.70 11.02
N LEU A 123 7.82 -35.78 11.48
CA LEU A 123 6.61 -36.09 12.24
C LEU A 123 5.37 -35.85 11.39
N ASP A 124 5.15 -34.60 10.98
CA ASP A 124 3.94 -34.17 10.25
C ASP A 124 4.31 -33.23 9.09
N GLU A 125 3.55 -33.26 8.01
CA GLU A 125 3.58 -32.18 7.01
C GLU A 125 2.85 -30.97 7.60
N LEU A 126 3.55 -29.85 7.69
CA LEU A 126 2.94 -28.61 8.14
C LEU A 126 2.27 -27.95 6.93
N GLY A 127 2.96 -27.77 5.81
CA GLY A 127 2.39 -27.20 4.59
C GLY A 127 3.22 -27.43 3.33
N ARG A 128 2.62 -27.17 2.17
CA ARG A 128 3.21 -27.36 0.85
C ARG A 128 2.90 -26.16 -0.04
N GLY A 129 3.92 -25.59 -0.66
CA GLY A 129 3.79 -24.44 -1.55
C GLY A 129 4.69 -24.53 -2.79
N ALA A 130 4.70 -23.48 -3.60
CA ALA A 130 5.43 -23.42 -4.88
C ALA A 130 6.94 -23.68 -4.73
N MET A 131 7.51 -23.35 -3.57
CA MET A 131 8.96 -23.43 -3.32
C MET A 131 9.37 -24.72 -2.61
N GLY A 132 8.42 -25.60 -2.25
CA GLY A 132 8.72 -26.84 -1.53
C GLY A 132 7.72 -27.19 -0.43
N VAL A 133 8.12 -28.15 0.40
CA VAL A 133 7.28 -28.71 1.47
C VAL A 133 7.93 -28.44 2.83
N VAL A 134 7.12 -28.07 3.82
CA VAL A 134 7.53 -27.78 5.19
C VAL A 134 6.99 -28.88 6.11
N TYR A 135 7.88 -29.50 6.87
CA TYR A 135 7.55 -30.54 7.83
C TYR A 135 7.87 -30.13 9.26
N LYS A 136 7.10 -30.65 10.21
CA LYS A 136 7.48 -30.70 11.62
C LYS A 136 8.49 -31.83 11.79
N GLY A 137 9.64 -31.51 12.33
CA GLY A 137 10.69 -32.46 12.63
C GLY A 137 11.04 -32.48 14.12
N TRP A 138 11.65 -33.58 14.55
CA TRP A 138 12.35 -33.69 15.83
C TRP A 138 13.85 -33.78 15.56
N GLN A 139 14.62 -32.80 16.04
CA GLN A 139 16.09 -32.85 15.98
C GLN A 139 16.61 -33.70 17.14
N VAL A 140 16.95 -34.95 16.86
CA VAL A 140 17.29 -35.97 17.86
C VAL A 140 18.46 -35.56 18.77
N PRO A 141 19.59 -35.02 18.26
CA PRO A 141 20.73 -34.68 19.13
C PRO A 141 20.46 -33.53 20.10
N LEU A 142 19.54 -32.63 19.77
CA LEU A 142 19.22 -31.44 20.58
C LEU A 142 17.87 -31.55 21.29
N ASP A 143 17.17 -32.68 21.15
CA ASP A 143 15.90 -32.99 21.79
C ASP A 143 14.84 -31.88 21.66
N ARG A 144 14.67 -31.37 20.43
CA ARG A 144 13.76 -30.24 20.15
C ARG A 144 12.97 -30.40 18.86
N PHE A 145 11.80 -29.76 18.81
CA PHE A 145 11.06 -29.60 17.57
C PHE A 145 11.73 -28.56 16.66
N VAL A 146 11.70 -28.83 15.36
CA VAL A 146 12.21 -27.96 14.29
C VAL A 146 11.23 -27.96 13.12
N ALA A 147 11.29 -26.91 12.31
CA ALA A 147 10.63 -26.91 11.02
C ALA A 147 11.64 -27.22 9.91
N LEU A 148 11.26 -28.10 9.00
CA LEU A 148 12.11 -28.66 7.95
C LEU A 148 11.52 -28.29 6.60
N LYS A 149 12.07 -27.27 5.94
CA LYS A 149 11.64 -26.85 4.60
C LYS A 149 12.53 -27.52 3.56
N MET A 150 11.96 -28.43 2.79
CA MET A 150 12.62 -29.14 1.70
C MET A 150 12.30 -28.51 0.36
N ILE A 151 13.34 -28.29 -0.43
CA ILE A 151 13.29 -27.54 -1.69
C ILE A 151 13.92 -28.40 -2.76
N ALA A 152 13.18 -28.59 -3.86
CA ALA A 152 13.60 -29.47 -4.94
C ALA A 152 14.90 -28.98 -5.61
N PRO A 153 15.72 -29.89 -6.14
CA PRO A 153 16.89 -29.52 -6.94
C PRO A 153 16.49 -28.66 -8.16
N GLY A 154 17.14 -27.51 -8.32
CA GLY A 154 16.90 -26.56 -9.41
C GLY A 154 18.05 -25.54 -9.55
N GLY A 155 18.10 -24.83 -10.69
CA GLY A 155 19.24 -24.00 -11.15
C GLY A 155 19.67 -22.81 -10.28
N SER A 156 19.15 -22.69 -9.06
CA SER A 156 19.36 -21.55 -8.14
C SER A 156 20.04 -21.95 -6.82
N GLY A 157 20.52 -23.18 -6.67
CA GLY A 157 21.01 -23.74 -5.39
C GLY A 157 22.10 -22.91 -4.69
N ASP A 158 23.05 -22.35 -5.43
CA ASP A 158 24.13 -21.55 -4.84
C ASP A 158 23.69 -20.17 -4.36
N ARG A 159 22.66 -19.61 -5.00
CA ARG A 159 22.06 -18.36 -4.55
C ARG A 159 21.19 -18.58 -3.34
N PHE A 160 20.37 -19.63 -3.35
CA PHE A 160 19.56 -20.00 -2.19
C PHE A 160 20.45 -20.19 -0.95
N ARG A 161 21.60 -20.87 -1.11
CA ARG A 161 22.61 -20.99 -0.06
C ARG A 161 23.13 -19.64 0.44
N LYS A 162 23.31 -18.65 -0.43
CA LYS A 162 23.73 -17.29 -0.04
C LYS A 162 22.63 -16.56 0.72
N GLU A 163 21.38 -16.60 0.25
CA GLU A 163 20.24 -15.96 0.91
C GLU A 163 19.94 -16.59 2.28
N ALA A 164 19.97 -17.92 2.39
CA ALA A 164 19.79 -18.63 3.65
C ALA A 164 20.87 -18.24 4.68
N LYS A 165 22.12 -18.06 4.25
CA LYS A 165 23.20 -17.57 5.10
C LYS A 165 23.00 -16.12 5.56
N LEU A 166 22.38 -15.27 4.75
CA LEU A 166 22.05 -13.90 5.15
C LEU A 166 20.91 -13.88 6.16
N ILE A 167 19.85 -14.66 5.91
CA ILE A 167 18.69 -14.77 6.80
C ILE A 167 19.10 -15.35 8.17
N ALA A 168 19.99 -16.35 8.20
CA ALA A 168 20.52 -16.90 9.44
C ALA A 168 21.28 -15.89 10.31
N GLN A 169 21.69 -14.74 9.75
CA GLN A 169 22.34 -13.68 10.51
C GLN A 169 21.36 -12.66 11.11
N ILE A 170 20.08 -12.74 10.79
CA ILE A 170 19.06 -11.90 11.40
C ILE A 170 18.85 -12.36 12.85
N SER A 171 19.09 -11.45 13.79
CA SER A 171 18.89 -11.71 15.21
C SER A 171 17.76 -10.83 15.72
N SER A 172 16.54 -11.38 15.75
CA SER A 172 15.36 -10.69 16.27
C SER A 172 14.38 -11.69 16.90
N PRO A 173 13.74 -11.35 18.03
CA PRO A 173 12.67 -12.18 18.59
C PRO A 173 11.43 -12.24 17.66
N HIS A 174 11.33 -11.36 16.67
CA HIS A 174 10.21 -11.23 15.73
C HIS A 174 10.52 -11.78 14.34
N VAL A 175 11.59 -12.55 14.18
CA VAL A 175 11.93 -13.29 12.96
C VAL A 175 12.14 -14.76 13.31
N VAL A 176 11.60 -15.67 12.50
CA VAL A 176 11.83 -17.11 12.66
C VAL A 176 13.30 -17.40 12.38
N ALA A 177 13.99 -18.00 13.35
CA ALA A 177 15.42 -18.26 13.22
C ALA A 177 15.69 -19.43 12.25
N VAL A 178 16.69 -19.27 11.39
CA VAL A 178 17.28 -20.37 10.63
C VAL A 178 18.39 -20.99 11.48
N HIS A 179 18.28 -22.29 11.74
CA HIS A 179 19.23 -23.05 12.56
C HIS A 179 20.32 -23.71 11.73
N ASP A 180 19.98 -24.27 10.57
CA ASP A 180 20.93 -24.99 9.72
C ASP A 180 20.45 -25.07 8.25
N LEU A 181 21.37 -25.43 7.36
CA LEU A 181 21.11 -25.66 5.94
C LEU A 181 21.90 -26.87 5.44
N HIS A 182 21.19 -27.90 4.98
CA HIS A 182 21.79 -29.09 4.40
C HIS A 182 21.52 -29.18 2.89
N THR A 183 22.43 -29.85 2.18
CA THR A 183 22.22 -30.25 0.79
C THR A 183 21.81 -31.72 0.79
N LEU A 184 20.68 -32.02 0.17
CA LEU A 184 20.15 -33.38 0.05
C LEU A 184 20.92 -34.16 -1.04
N PRO A 185 20.92 -35.50 -1.00
CA PRO A 185 21.64 -36.33 -1.98
C PRO A 185 21.22 -36.11 -3.44
N ASP A 186 19.96 -35.73 -3.67
CA ASP A 186 19.40 -35.40 -4.98
C ASP A 186 19.73 -33.98 -5.46
N GLY A 187 20.52 -33.22 -4.68
CA GLY A 187 20.86 -31.82 -4.95
C GLY A 187 19.83 -30.82 -4.43
N GLY A 188 18.74 -31.27 -3.82
CA GLY A 188 17.79 -30.40 -3.12
C GLY A 188 18.40 -29.74 -1.89
N LEU A 189 17.65 -28.80 -1.30
CA LEU A 189 18.07 -28.10 -0.07
C LEU A 189 17.09 -28.39 1.06
N LEU A 190 17.64 -28.63 2.24
CA LEU A 190 16.88 -28.71 3.49
C LEU A 190 17.26 -27.54 4.38
N LEU A 191 16.31 -26.66 4.62
CA LEU A 191 16.43 -25.58 5.58
C LEU A 191 15.84 -26.00 6.92
N VAL A 192 16.65 -25.95 7.97
CA VAL A 192 16.24 -26.24 9.34
C VAL A 192 15.95 -24.93 10.04
N MET A 193 14.71 -24.74 10.47
CA MET A 193 14.22 -23.50 11.09
C MET A 193 13.67 -23.77 12.48
N GLU A 194 13.55 -22.71 13.26
CA GLU A 194 12.81 -22.73 14.52
C GLU A 194 11.36 -23.15 14.26
N TYR A 195 10.88 -24.13 15.03
CA TYR A 195 9.46 -24.46 15.07
C TYR A 195 8.74 -23.50 16.02
N VAL A 196 7.79 -22.73 15.48
CA VAL A 196 6.96 -21.82 16.28
C VAL A 196 5.64 -22.52 16.60
N GLU A 197 5.40 -22.78 17.89
CA GLU A 197 4.14 -23.31 18.37
C GLU A 197 3.09 -22.18 18.45
N GLY A 198 2.03 -22.27 17.64
CA GLY A 198 1.04 -21.20 17.50
C GLY A 198 0.11 -21.37 16.28
N THR A 199 -0.20 -20.26 15.62
CA THR A 199 -0.94 -20.20 14.35
C THR A 199 -0.39 -19.08 13.48
N ASP A 200 -0.77 -19.00 12.20
CA ASP A 200 -0.50 -17.83 11.36
C ASP A 200 -1.68 -16.82 11.38
N LEU A 201 -1.39 -15.57 11.01
CA LEU A 201 -2.38 -14.48 10.98
C LEU A 201 -3.49 -14.75 9.97
N ALA A 202 -3.21 -15.41 8.83
CA ALA A 202 -4.23 -15.75 7.84
C ALA A 202 -5.29 -16.70 8.43
N ARG A 203 -4.86 -17.71 9.20
CA ARG A 203 -5.76 -18.62 9.90
C ARG A 203 -6.55 -17.91 10.99
N ILE A 204 -5.94 -17.00 11.76
CA ILE A 204 -6.67 -16.18 12.75
C ILE A 204 -7.80 -15.43 12.07
N MET A 205 -7.52 -14.75 10.96
CA MET A 205 -8.52 -14.00 10.17
C MET A 205 -9.63 -14.92 9.66
N LYS A 206 -9.26 -16.08 9.09
CA LYS A 206 -10.22 -17.07 8.57
C LYS A 206 -11.13 -17.64 9.67
N THR A 207 -10.56 -18.03 10.81
CA THR A 207 -11.31 -18.60 11.94
C THR A 207 -12.24 -17.58 12.57
N ARG A 208 -11.83 -16.31 12.61
CA ARG A 208 -12.67 -15.21 13.10
C ARG A 208 -13.82 -14.87 12.15
N GLY A 209 -13.59 -14.94 10.84
CA GLY A 209 -14.59 -14.63 9.81
C GLY A 209 -14.91 -13.13 9.65
N GLY A 210 -14.05 -12.25 10.17
CA GLY A 210 -14.26 -10.80 10.16
C GLY A 210 -13.00 -10.02 10.57
N PRO A 211 -13.08 -8.68 10.62
CA PRO A 211 -11.96 -7.82 10.98
C PRO A 211 -11.43 -8.09 12.40
N ILE A 212 -10.12 -7.93 12.55
CA ILE A 212 -9.44 -7.98 13.85
C ILE A 212 -9.44 -6.55 14.44
N PRO A 213 -9.87 -6.37 15.69
CA PRO A 213 -9.81 -5.11 16.40
C PRO A 213 -8.40 -4.50 16.40
N GLU A 214 -8.34 -3.19 16.30
CA GLU A 214 -7.08 -2.45 16.24
C GLU A 214 -6.17 -2.74 17.44
N ASP A 215 -6.72 -2.79 18.65
CA ASP A 215 -6.00 -3.05 19.89
C ASP A 215 -5.34 -4.45 19.93
N GLU A 216 -5.91 -5.41 19.19
CA GLU A 216 -5.38 -6.76 19.03
C GLU A 216 -4.35 -6.86 17.89
N ALA A 217 -4.64 -6.25 16.73
CA ALA A 217 -3.78 -6.33 15.56
C ALA A 217 -2.52 -5.45 15.67
N LEU A 218 -2.64 -4.26 16.25
CA LEU A 218 -1.56 -3.28 16.32
C LEU A 218 -0.31 -3.80 17.06
N PRO A 219 -0.41 -4.48 18.23
CA PRO A 219 0.76 -5.07 18.88
C PRO A 219 1.50 -6.09 18.01
N TRP A 220 0.76 -6.92 17.26
CA TRP A 220 1.35 -7.89 16.32
C TRP A 220 2.04 -7.18 15.16
N MET A 221 1.38 -6.19 14.55
CA MET A 221 1.97 -5.47 13.42
C MET A 221 3.17 -4.62 13.83
N ARG A 222 3.19 -4.08 15.06
CA ARG A 222 4.41 -3.46 15.61
C ARG A 222 5.57 -4.45 15.70
N GLN A 223 5.32 -5.65 16.21
CA GLN A 223 6.34 -6.71 16.29
C GLN A 223 6.80 -7.17 14.90
N VAL A 224 5.90 -7.24 13.93
CA VAL A 224 6.26 -7.49 12.52
C VAL A 224 7.20 -6.39 12.00
N ALA A 225 6.89 -5.11 12.26
CA ALA A 225 7.77 -4.00 11.87
C ALA A 225 9.15 -4.07 12.55
N GLU A 226 9.24 -4.51 13.81
CA GLU A 226 10.50 -4.76 14.50
C GLU A 226 11.30 -5.89 13.85
N GLY A 227 10.64 -6.97 13.43
CA GLY A 227 11.27 -8.07 12.68
C GLY A 227 11.79 -7.62 11.32
N MET A 228 10.99 -6.84 10.59
CA MET A 228 11.35 -6.30 9.28
C MET A 228 12.46 -5.25 9.36
N LEU A 229 12.50 -4.44 10.42
CA LEU A 229 13.62 -3.53 10.70
C LEU A 229 14.93 -4.32 10.81
N ALA A 230 14.96 -5.37 11.65
CA ALA A 230 16.15 -6.19 11.83
C ALA A 230 16.62 -6.86 10.53
N ALA A 231 15.70 -7.25 9.64
CA ALA A 231 16.05 -7.76 8.31
C ALA A 231 16.64 -6.66 7.41
N SER A 232 16.03 -5.47 7.39
CA SER A 232 16.46 -4.34 6.57
C SER A 232 17.86 -3.82 6.96
N GLU A 233 18.24 -3.89 8.24
CA GLU A 233 19.60 -3.56 8.72
C GLU A 233 20.67 -4.49 8.14
N ARG A 234 20.28 -5.72 7.77
CA ARG A 234 21.13 -6.68 7.05
C ARG A 234 20.98 -6.58 5.53
N ARG A 235 20.26 -5.56 5.04
CA ARG A 235 19.92 -5.33 3.62
C ARG A 235 19.15 -6.51 3.00
N ILE A 236 18.32 -7.16 3.82
CA ILE A 236 17.45 -8.25 3.37
C ILE A 236 16.06 -7.68 3.15
N ILE A 237 15.50 -7.94 1.96
CA ILE A 237 14.14 -7.57 1.56
C ILE A 237 13.33 -8.87 1.52
N HIS A 238 12.14 -8.87 2.12
CA HIS A 238 11.31 -10.05 2.25
C HIS A 238 10.60 -10.43 0.94
N ARG A 239 10.00 -9.44 0.24
CA ARG A 239 9.31 -9.58 -1.07
C ARG A 239 8.03 -10.42 -1.09
N ASP A 240 7.57 -10.96 0.04
CA ASP A 240 6.35 -11.77 0.14
C ASP A 240 5.73 -11.65 1.53
N LEU A 241 5.76 -10.45 2.13
CA LEU A 241 5.16 -10.24 3.44
C LEU A 241 3.63 -10.28 3.31
N LYS A 242 2.99 -11.23 4.00
CA LYS A 242 1.54 -11.49 3.94
C LYS A 242 1.04 -12.19 5.21
N PRO A 243 -0.28 -12.26 5.47
CA PRO A 243 -0.80 -12.88 6.69
C PRO A 243 -0.32 -14.31 6.96
N SER A 244 -0.12 -15.15 5.93
CA SER A 244 0.34 -16.53 6.14
C SER A 244 1.83 -16.64 6.52
N ASN A 245 2.60 -15.56 6.35
CA ASN A 245 4.03 -15.50 6.71
C ASN A 245 4.24 -14.79 8.06
N ILE A 246 3.16 -14.45 8.79
CA ILE A 246 3.21 -13.88 10.13
C ILE A 246 2.67 -14.91 11.11
N LEU A 247 3.56 -15.51 11.91
CA LEU A 247 3.23 -16.50 12.92
C LEU A 247 2.97 -15.81 14.26
N ILE A 248 1.86 -16.17 14.91
CA ILE A 248 1.51 -15.76 16.27
C ILE A 248 1.73 -16.95 17.20
N ASP A 249 2.73 -16.85 18.07
CA ASP A 249 3.07 -17.91 19.02
C ASP A 249 2.06 -18.03 20.18
N ALA A 250 2.17 -19.09 20.98
CA ALA A 250 1.33 -19.31 22.15
C ALA A 250 1.39 -18.18 23.21
N ARG A 251 2.41 -17.31 23.16
CA ARG A 251 2.56 -16.12 24.01
C ARG A 251 2.05 -14.85 23.32
N ARG A 252 1.30 -14.99 22.22
CA ARG A 252 0.75 -13.91 21.40
C ARG A 252 1.81 -12.99 20.79
N ARG A 253 3.01 -13.49 20.51
CA ARG A 253 4.06 -12.74 19.83
C ARG A 253 4.05 -13.04 18.33
N ALA A 254 4.08 -12.00 17.51
CA ALA A 254 4.22 -12.09 16.08
C ALA A 254 5.67 -12.32 15.67
N ARG A 255 5.88 -13.22 14.71
CA ARG A 255 7.18 -13.61 14.15
C ARG A 255 7.06 -13.74 12.64
N VAL A 256 7.94 -13.07 11.92
CA VAL A 256 7.98 -13.10 10.45
C VAL A 256 8.74 -14.35 10.00
N ALA A 257 8.11 -15.13 9.13
CA ALA A 257 8.64 -16.35 8.53
C ALA A 257 8.85 -16.16 7.02
N ASP A 258 9.56 -17.08 6.38
CA ASP A 258 9.66 -17.18 4.91
C ASP A 258 10.16 -15.93 4.18
N PHE A 259 11.22 -15.31 4.71
CA PHE A 259 12.02 -14.34 3.96
C PHE A 259 12.41 -14.95 2.61
N GLY A 260 12.12 -14.23 1.52
CA GLY A 260 12.04 -14.66 0.11
C GLY A 260 13.18 -15.49 -0.47
N LEU A 261 13.36 -16.68 0.09
CA LEU A 261 14.34 -17.69 -0.26
C LEU A 261 13.98 -18.30 -1.60
N GLY A 262 14.41 -17.65 -2.69
CA GLY A 262 14.18 -18.08 -4.08
C GLY A 262 13.57 -17.02 -5.01
N GLN A 263 13.33 -15.80 -4.55
CA GLN A 263 12.92 -14.69 -5.43
C GLN A 263 14.16 -14.01 -6.01
N GLY A 264 14.67 -14.55 -7.12
CA GLY A 264 15.19 -13.81 -8.28
C GLY A 264 15.58 -12.34 -8.12
N PRO A 265 16.79 -11.92 -8.53
CA PRO A 265 16.84 -11.29 -9.82
C PRO A 265 16.10 -12.10 -10.88
N VAL A 266 14.95 -11.61 -11.34
CA VAL A 266 14.35 -12.10 -12.57
C VAL A 266 15.30 -11.76 -13.73
N GLU A 267 15.98 -12.74 -14.30
CA GLU A 267 16.66 -12.53 -15.58
C GLU A 267 15.62 -11.99 -16.59
N GLN A 268 16.02 -11.02 -17.42
CA GLN A 268 15.17 -10.25 -18.34
C GLN A 268 14.40 -11.08 -19.41
N GLY A 269 14.29 -12.41 -19.26
CA GLY A 269 13.53 -13.30 -20.12
C GLY A 269 12.53 -14.23 -19.42
N SER A 270 12.44 -14.23 -18.08
CA SER A 270 11.56 -15.15 -17.34
C SER A 270 10.16 -14.58 -17.04
N LEU A 271 9.98 -13.26 -17.06
CA LEU A 271 8.69 -12.59 -16.79
C LEU A 271 7.66 -12.76 -17.92
N THR A 272 8.07 -13.24 -19.10
CA THR A 272 7.21 -13.30 -20.31
C THR A 272 6.91 -14.72 -20.80
N ARG A 273 7.41 -15.76 -20.12
CA ARG A 273 7.14 -17.17 -20.46
C ARG A 273 6.56 -17.89 -19.25
N ALA A 274 5.27 -18.23 -19.37
CA ALA A 274 4.40 -18.80 -18.34
C ALA A 274 3.92 -17.77 -17.31
N GLY A 275 2.60 -17.66 -17.14
CA GLY A 275 1.92 -16.75 -16.21
C GLY A 275 2.12 -17.09 -14.73
N ASP A 276 3.34 -17.48 -14.34
CA ASP A 276 3.71 -17.71 -12.96
C ASP A 276 4.00 -16.36 -12.30
N VAL A 277 2.95 -15.69 -11.83
CA VAL A 277 3.07 -14.59 -10.88
C VAL A 277 3.66 -15.16 -9.59
N ILE A 278 4.95 -14.92 -9.35
CA ILE A 278 5.62 -15.37 -8.12
C ILE A 278 5.21 -14.42 -6.98
N GLY A 279 4.15 -14.78 -6.26
CA GLY A 279 3.67 -14.09 -5.06
C GLY A 279 2.15 -14.14 -4.93
N THR A 280 1.62 -13.82 -3.75
CA THR A 280 0.17 -13.59 -3.60
C THR A 280 -0.12 -12.14 -4.00
N PRO A 281 -0.75 -11.87 -5.16
CA PRO A 281 -0.84 -10.54 -5.75
C PRO A 281 -1.53 -9.52 -4.84
N CYS A 282 -2.38 -9.97 -3.91
CA CYS A 282 -3.16 -9.15 -2.97
C CYS A 282 -2.34 -8.27 -2.00
N TYR A 283 -1.03 -8.50 -1.90
CA TYR A 283 -0.14 -7.75 -0.99
C TYR A 283 1.11 -7.20 -1.70
N MET A 284 1.23 -7.43 -3.01
CA MET A 284 2.44 -7.09 -3.76
C MET A 284 2.50 -5.58 -4.04
N ALA A 285 3.68 -4.99 -3.83
CA ALA A 285 3.90 -3.59 -4.19
C ALA A 285 3.86 -3.41 -5.72
N PRO A 286 3.32 -2.29 -6.26
CA PRO A 286 3.20 -2.07 -7.70
C PRO A 286 4.54 -2.19 -8.44
N GLU A 287 5.59 -1.57 -7.90
CA GLU A 287 6.93 -1.59 -8.48
C GLU A 287 7.58 -2.98 -8.44
N GLN A 288 7.16 -3.84 -7.51
CA GLN A 288 7.66 -5.22 -7.45
C GLN A 288 7.15 -6.07 -8.61
N ALA A 289 5.95 -5.78 -9.12
CA ALA A 289 5.42 -6.47 -10.30
C ALA A 289 6.05 -5.96 -11.60
N GLU A 290 6.47 -4.68 -11.64
CA GLU A 290 7.05 -4.05 -12.83
C GLU A 290 8.55 -4.32 -12.98
N ASP A 291 9.31 -4.11 -11.91
CA ASP A 291 10.75 -4.31 -11.88
C ASP A 291 11.18 -4.96 -10.54
N PRO A 292 11.07 -6.30 -10.44
CA PRO A 292 11.48 -7.05 -9.25
C PRO A 292 12.96 -6.87 -8.85
N GLN A 293 13.79 -6.30 -9.72
CA GLN A 293 15.23 -6.11 -9.50
C GLN A 293 15.57 -4.86 -8.72
N SER A 294 14.78 -3.80 -8.90
CA SER A 294 15.05 -2.48 -8.32
C SER A 294 14.29 -2.23 -7.02
N VAL A 295 13.51 -3.20 -6.54
CA VAL A 295 12.78 -3.10 -5.28
C VAL A 295 13.71 -2.90 -4.09
N ASP A 296 13.34 -1.98 -3.21
CA ASP A 296 13.97 -1.76 -1.91
C ASP A 296 13.01 -2.06 -0.76
N THR A 297 13.39 -1.72 0.47
CA THR A 297 12.58 -1.96 1.68
C THR A 297 11.17 -1.35 1.62
N ARG A 298 10.93 -0.36 0.76
CA ARG A 298 9.63 0.31 0.64
C ARG A 298 8.58 -0.56 -0.04
N ALA A 299 9.00 -1.58 -0.80
CA ALA A 299 8.11 -2.63 -1.28
C ALA A 299 7.57 -3.47 -0.11
N ASP A 300 8.43 -3.85 0.84
CA ASP A 300 8.00 -4.55 2.05
C ASP A 300 7.11 -3.69 2.96
N ILE A 301 7.32 -2.37 3.00
CA ILE A 301 6.45 -1.42 3.72
C ILE A 301 5.05 -1.38 3.10
N TYR A 302 4.95 -1.49 1.77
CA TYR A 302 3.66 -1.62 1.10
C TYR A 302 2.96 -2.92 1.47
N SER A 303 3.67 -4.04 1.39
CA SER A 303 3.14 -5.35 1.76
C SER A 303 2.75 -5.44 3.24
N PHE A 304 3.49 -4.75 4.11
CA PHE A 304 3.13 -4.54 5.51
C PHE A 304 1.80 -3.81 5.63
N GLY A 305 1.64 -2.68 4.93
CA GLY A 305 0.39 -1.90 4.91
C GLY A 305 -0.79 -2.71 4.40
N ALA A 306 -0.64 -3.43 3.29
CA ALA A 306 -1.68 -4.29 2.73
C ALA A 306 -2.07 -5.44 3.67
N THR A 307 -1.10 -6.01 4.37
CA THR A 307 -1.32 -7.06 5.37
C THR A 307 -2.07 -6.52 6.59
N PHE A 308 -1.67 -5.36 7.09
CA PHE A 308 -2.32 -4.73 8.24
C PHE A 308 -3.75 -4.28 7.89
N TYR A 309 -3.94 -3.70 6.70
CA TYR A 309 -5.25 -3.37 6.16
C TYR A 309 -6.16 -4.60 6.13
N HIS A 310 -5.68 -5.72 5.58
CA HIS A 310 -6.48 -6.93 5.50
C HIS A 310 -6.88 -7.44 6.89
N ALA A 311 -5.96 -7.43 7.86
CA ALA A 311 -6.29 -7.80 9.24
C ALA A 311 -7.43 -6.94 9.82
N LEU A 312 -7.40 -5.62 9.58
CA LEU A 312 -8.37 -4.67 10.15
C LEU A 312 -9.68 -4.55 9.37
N MET A 313 -9.71 -4.93 8.09
CA MET A 313 -10.89 -4.83 7.23
C MET A 313 -11.56 -6.19 6.98
N GLY A 314 -10.91 -7.28 7.40
CA GLY A 314 -11.34 -8.65 7.14
C GLY A 314 -11.26 -9.09 5.67
N SER A 315 -10.83 -8.20 4.77
CA SER A 315 -10.66 -8.44 3.34
C SER A 315 -9.48 -7.63 2.78
N PRO A 316 -8.80 -8.11 1.72
CA PRO A 316 -7.63 -7.43 1.17
C PRO A 316 -7.97 -6.04 0.61
N PRO A 317 -6.96 -5.17 0.43
CA PRO A 317 -7.18 -3.81 -0.07
C PRO A 317 -7.78 -3.77 -1.46
N PHE A 318 -7.36 -4.69 -2.33
CA PHE A 318 -7.91 -4.86 -3.67
C PHE A 318 -8.27 -6.33 -3.88
N ASP A 319 -9.40 -6.55 -4.55
CA ASP A 319 -9.87 -7.86 -4.98
C ASP A 319 -9.85 -7.97 -6.51
N GLY A 320 -9.94 -9.18 -7.03
CA GLY A 320 -10.01 -9.39 -8.47
C GLY A 320 -10.06 -10.87 -8.79
N LYS A 321 -10.62 -11.21 -9.96
CA LYS A 321 -10.75 -12.60 -10.40
C LYS A 321 -9.40 -13.20 -10.82
N THR A 322 -8.49 -12.35 -11.33
CA THR A 322 -7.17 -12.76 -11.84
C THR A 322 -6.02 -12.05 -11.13
N ALA A 323 -4.85 -12.69 -11.07
CA ALA A 323 -3.66 -12.08 -10.50
C ALA A 323 -3.27 -10.77 -11.18
N PHE A 324 -3.41 -10.70 -12.51
CA PHE A 324 -3.17 -9.48 -13.27
C PHE A 324 -4.14 -8.36 -12.88
N SER A 325 -5.44 -8.64 -12.76
CA SER A 325 -6.41 -7.62 -12.34
C SER A 325 -6.08 -7.03 -10.97
N ILE A 326 -5.70 -7.89 -10.01
CA ILE A 326 -5.30 -7.45 -8.66
C ILE A 326 -4.06 -6.56 -8.73
N LEU A 327 -3.01 -6.96 -9.46
CA LEU A 327 -1.79 -6.16 -9.63
C LEU A 327 -2.07 -4.81 -10.32
N TYR A 328 -2.95 -4.81 -11.33
CA TYR A 328 -3.36 -3.59 -12.00
C TYR A 328 -4.06 -2.62 -11.05
N LYS A 329 -4.94 -3.11 -10.16
CA LYS A 329 -5.57 -2.29 -9.11
C LYS A 329 -4.55 -1.78 -8.09
N HIS A 330 -3.61 -2.63 -7.66
CA HIS A 330 -2.50 -2.19 -6.81
C HIS A 330 -1.74 -1.02 -7.45
N LYS A 331 -1.56 -1.00 -8.77
CA LYS A 331 -0.90 0.07 -9.51
C LYS A 331 -1.77 1.32 -9.71
N THR A 332 -3.03 1.17 -10.08
CA THR A 332 -3.84 2.26 -10.67
C THR A 332 -5.02 2.71 -9.81
N GLU A 333 -5.62 1.80 -9.02
CA GLU A 333 -6.84 2.10 -8.28
C GLU A 333 -6.50 2.78 -6.95
N PRO A 334 -7.13 3.91 -6.59
CA PRO A 334 -6.91 4.53 -5.28
C PRO A 334 -7.35 3.58 -4.16
N LEU A 335 -6.63 3.59 -3.03
CA LEU A 335 -7.06 2.86 -1.85
C LEU A 335 -8.33 3.52 -1.30
N VAL A 336 -9.41 2.74 -1.15
CA VAL A 336 -10.60 3.18 -0.41
C VAL A 336 -10.17 3.44 1.04
N SER A 337 -10.52 4.61 1.57
CA SER A 337 -10.05 5.04 2.88
C SER A 337 -10.35 3.99 3.95
N PRO A 338 -9.33 3.52 4.71
CA PRO A 338 -9.51 2.51 5.73
C PRO A 338 -10.63 2.84 6.74
N VAL A 339 -10.73 4.10 7.19
CA VAL A 339 -11.79 4.53 8.13
C VAL A 339 -13.18 4.52 7.51
N ALA A 340 -13.29 4.74 6.19
CA ALA A 340 -14.57 4.64 5.49
C ALA A 340 -15.04 3.18 5.38
N ARG A 341 -14.10 2.23 5.26
CA ARG A 341 -14.40 0.79 5.19
C ARG A 341 -14.62 0.16 6.55
N ASN A 342 -13.87 0.58 7.56
CA ASN A 342 -14.07 0.18 8.95
C ASN A 342 -14.02 1.42 9.87
N PRO A 343 -15.18 1.98 10.27
CA PRO A 343 -15.25 3.14 11.15
C PRO A 343 -14.73 2.89 12.57
N GLU A 344 -14.50 1.63 12.98
CA GLU A 344 -14.02 1.28 14.31
C GLU A 344 -12.49 1.48 14.47
N ILE A 345 -11.75 1.62 13.37
CA ILE A 345 -10.33 1.93 13.43
C ILE A 345 -10.08 3.43 13.63
N SER A 346 -8.97 3.76 14.27
CA SER A 346 -8.55 5.14 14.48
C SER A 346 -8.13 5.79 13.16
N GLY A 347 -8.41 7.09 13.02
CA GLY A 347 -7.93 7.88 11.88
C GLY A 347 -6.40 7.83 11.74
N TRP A 348 -5.68 7.72 12.86
CA TRP A 348 -4.23 7.54 12.85
C TRP A 348 -3.78 6.23 12.16
N VAL A 349 -4.43 5.10 12.46
CA VAL A 349 -4.14 3.84 11.74
C VAL A 349 -4.51 3.97 10.27
N SER A 350 -5.63 4.64 9.96
CA SER A 350 -6.04 4.91 8.58
C SER A 350 -4.94 5.64 7.79
N ASP A 351 -4.43 6.76 8.32
CA ASP A 351 -3.36 7.55 7.70
C ASP A 351 -2.07 6.74 7.53
N LEU A 352 -1.73 5.93 8.53
CA LEU A 352 -0.55 5.05 8.49
C LEU A 352 -0.67 4.03 7.37
N LEU A 353 -1.82 3.37 7.22
CA LEU A 353 -2.09 2.38 6.18
C LEU A 353 -2.04 3.03 4.79
N GLU A 354 -2.69 4.18 4.62
CA GLU A 354 -2.70 4.93 3.36
C GLU A 354 -1.28 5.33 2.94
N ARG A 355 -0.46 5.80 3.89
CA ARG A 355 0.95 6.13 3.62
C ARG A 355 1.80 4.91 3.30
N CYS A 356 1.62 3.79 4.01
CA CYS A 356 2.33 2.54 3.69
C CYS A 356 2.01 2.07 2.27
N MET A 357 0.75 2.23 1.85
CA MET A 357 0.23 1.76 0.58
C MET A 357 0.22 2.81 -0.54
N ALA A 358 0.95 3.92 -0.37
CA ALA A 358 1.08 4.92 -1.41
C ALA A 358 1.66 4.29 -2.70
N LYS A 359 1.11 4.68 -3.86
CA LYS A 359 1.47 4.03 -5.14
C LYS A 359 2.94 4.25 -5.48
N SER A 360 3.42 5.48 -5.35
CA SER A 360 4.83 5.82 -5.48
C SER A 360 5.60 5.39 -4.23
N PRO A 361 6.71 4.64 -4.36
CA PRO A 361 7.60 4.34 -3.24
C PRO A 361 8.13 5.60 -2.54
N GLY A 362 8.27 6.72 -3.26
CA GLY A 362 8.73 7.99 -2.68
C GLY A 362 7.78 8.60 -1.65
N ASP A 363 6.50 8.25 -1.71
CA ASP A 363 5.46 8.78 -0.82
C ASP A 363 5.27 7.93 0.45
N ARG A 364 5.94 6.77 0.53
CA ARG A 364 5.87 5.85 1.66
C ARG A 364 6.82 6.26 2.78
N PHE A 365 6.80 5.53 3.89
CA PHE A 365 7.90 5.60 4.84
C PHE A 365 9.19 5.12 4.17
N PRO A 366 10.31 5.86 4.31
CA PRO A 366 11.58 5.46 3.71
C PRO A 366 12.22 4.24 4.40
N THR A 367 11.90 3.99 5.68
CA THR A 367 12.45 2.87 6.46
C THR A 367 11.44 2.30 7.46
N PHE A 368 11.65 1.04 7.88
CA PHE A 368 10.88 0.43 8.97
C PHE A 368 11.11 1.11 10.32
N ALA A 369 12.24 1.79 10.53
CA ALA A 369 12.49 2.56 11.75
C ALA A 369 11.52 3.76 11.87
N GLU A 370 11.28 4.47 10.76
CA GLU A 370 10.32 5.57 10.73
C GLU A 370 8.88 5.10 10.86
N LEU A 371 8.53 3.97 10.24
CA LEU A 371 7.22 3.34 10.41
C LEU A 371 7.00 2.90 11.87
N LEU A 372 7.99 2.26 12.49
CA LEU A 372 7.90 1.79 13.88
C LEU A 372 7.76 2.95 14.88
N ALA A 373 8.37 4.10 14.58
CA ALA A 373 8.18 5.32 15.37
C ALA A 373 6.72 5.79 15.40
N GLN A 374 5.94 5.51 14.34
CA GLN A 374 4.50 5.77 14.33
C GLN A 374 3.72 4.72 15.12
N LEU A 375 4.08 3.43 15.03
CA LEU A 375 3.38 2.30 15.67
C LEU A 375 3.54 2.18 17.21
N ARG A 376 4.11 3.18 17.90
CA ARG A 376 4.34 3.11 19.35
C ARG A 376 3.02 3.13 20.13
N PRO A 377 2.84 2.30 21.18
CA PRO A 377 1.63 2.31 21.99
C PRO A 377 1.51 3.65 22.71
N MET A 378 0.59 4.50 22.26
CA MET A 378 0.09 5.61 23.08
C MET A 378 -0.90 5.02 24.07
N ALA A 379 -0.43 4.68 25.27
CA ALA A 379 -1.33 4.44 26.39
C ALA A 379 -2.09 5.76 26.66
N GLY A 380 -3.37 5.80 26.28
CA GLY A 380 -4.32 6.82 26.73
C GLY A 380 -4.15 8.22 26.15
N ALA A 381 -3.85 8.38 24.86
CA ALA A 381 -3.90 9.69 24.23
C ALA A 381 -4.76 9.65 22.97
N ALA A 382 -5.59 10.69 22.82
CA ALA A 382 -6.42 10.93 21.67
C ALA A 382 -5.60 10.94 20.37
N SER A 383 -6.31 10.96 19.24
CA SER A 383 -5.72 10.85 17.89
C SER A 383 -4.45 11.69 17.76
N SER A 384 -3.56 11.31 16.86
CA SER A 384 -2.21 11.86 16.56
C SER A 384 -2.06 13.39 16.52
N TRP A 385 -3.14 14.16 16.67
CA TRP A 385 -3.29 15.58 16.98
C TRP A 385 -3.33 15.99 18.48
N GLU A 386 -3.37 15.06 19.44
CA GLU A 386 -3.33 15.30 20.89
C GLU A 386 -2.12 14.59 21.52
N MET A 387 -0.94 15.17 21.30
CA MET A 387 0.17 14.97 22.24
C MET A 387 -0.15 15.83 23.47
N ALA A 388 -0.70 15.22 24.51
CA ALA A 388 -1.19 15.91 25.70
C ALA A 388 -0.09 16.50 26.62
N ASP A 389 1.20 16.23 26.36
CA ASP A 389 2.26 16.49 27.35
C ASP A 389 3.46 17.31 26.83
N ASP A 390 3.25 18.25 25.91
CA ASP A 390 4.23 19.35 25.71
C ASP A 390 3.71 20.62 26.42
N PRO A 391 4.30 21.04 27.55
CA PRO A 391 3.90 22.25 28.25
C PRO A 391 3.95 23.51 27.35
N ASN A 392 4.84 23.54 26.36
CA ASN A 392 4.90 24.64 25.40
C ASN A 392 3.71 24.59 24.45
N TRP A 393 3.31 23.41 23.98
CA TRP A 393 2.14 23.22 23.13
C TRP A 393 0.87 23.74 23.81
N THR A 394 0.63 23.36 25.07
CA THR A 394 -0.51 23.84 25.85
C THR A 394 -0.50 25.36 25.96
N ARG A 395 0.66 25.97 26.26
CA ARG A 395 0.83 27.43 26.33
C ARG A 395 0.47 28.13 25.02
N TYR A 396 0.91 27.61 23.87
CA TYR A 396 0.59 28.18 22.55
C TYR A 396 -0.89 28.06 22.22
N LEU A 397 -1.51 26.91 22.50
CA LEU A 397 -2.93 26.70 22.26
C LEU A 397 -3.80 27.57 23.18
N GLU A 398 -3.42 27.76 24.44
CA GLU A 398 -4.14 28.66 25.35
C GLU A 398 -4.05 30.12 24.89
N ALA A 399 -2.86 30.59 24.53
CA ALA A 399 -2.67 31.93 23.97
C ALA A 399 -3.49 32.15 22.69
N TYR A 400 -3.54 31.14 21.82
CA TYR A 400 -4.39 31.12 20.64
C TYR A 400 -5.88 31.17 20.99
N LYS A 401 -6.36 30.25 21.83
CA LYS A 401 -7.78 30.13 22.21
C LYS A 401 -8.30 31.42 22.85
N ALA A 402 -7.49 32.07 23.68
CA ALA A 402 -7.84 33.36 24.30
C ALA A 402 -8.11 34.48 23.28
N ARG A 403 -7.52 34.38 22.08
CA ARG A 403 -7.64 35.38 21.01
C ARG A 403 -8.52 34.92 19.85
N ARG A 404 -8.84 33.61 19.75
CA ARG A 404 -9.57 33.00 18.64
C ARG A 404 -10.87 33.72 18.29
N ASP A 405 -11.70 33.99 19.28
CA ASP A 405 -13.00 34.62 19.05
C ASP A 405 -12.83 36.07 18.57
N SER A 406 -11.78 36.77 19.00
CA SER A 406 -11.44 38.10 18.49
C SER A 406 -11.01 38.07 17.01
N TYR A 407 -10.39 36.98 16.56
CA TYR A 407 -10.04 36.78 15.15
C TYR A 407 -11.27 36.55 14.26
N LEU A 408 -12.38 36.06 14.82
CA LEU A 408 -13.60 35.72 14.07
C LEU A 408 -14.71 36.77 14.20
N LEU A 409 -14.84 37.42 15.36
CA LEU A 409 -16.03 38.22 15.74
C LEU A 409 -15.80 39.73 15.94
N GLY A 410 -14.57 40.22 16.12
CA GLY A 410 -14.34 41.64 16.48
C GLY A 410 -14.57 42.65 15.34
N PRO A 411 -14.88 43.94 15.62
CA PRO A 411 -14.78 45.03 14.64
C PRO A 411 -13.31 45.26 14.24
N PRO A 412 -13.00 45.79 13.04
CA PRO A 412 -11.64 45.79 12.51
C PRO A 412 -10.77 46.90 13.13
N PRO A 413 -9.63 46.57 13.74
CA PRO A 413 -8.43 47.39 13.60
C PRO A 413 -7.71 46.90 12.33
N HIS A 414 -7.85 47.64 11.23
CA HIS A 414 -7.09 47.34 10.00
C HIS A 414 -5.58 47.29 10.31
N GLY A 415 -4.94 46.17 10.03
CA GLY A 415 -3.50 46.00 10.18
C GLY A 415 -3.02 45.45 11.53
N GLU A 416 -3.89 45.14 12.49
CA GLU A 416 -3.46 44.36 13.65
C GLU A 416 -3.17 42.90 13.25
N CYS A 417 -1.92 42.52 13.43
CA CYS A 417 -1.42 41.18 13.23
C CYS A 417 -1.18 40.55 14.59
N ASP A 418 -1.89 39.47 14.89
CA ASP A 418 -1.52 38.66 16.06
C ASP A 418 -0.30 37.80 15.70
N ARG A 419 0.69 37.80 16.58
CA ARG A 419 2.02 37.25 16.30
C ARG A 419 2.39 36.23 17.36
N HIS A 420 2.59 35.01 16.91
CA HIS A 420 2.97 33.85 17.73
C HIS A 420 4.40 33.46 17.39
N GLU A 421 5.32 33.59 18.35
CA GLU A 421 6.73 33.22 18.19
C GLU A 421 7.02 31.80 18.65
N PHE A 422 7.73 31.04 17.83
CA PHE A 422 8.12 29.65 18.06
C PHE A 422 9.66 29.50 18.08
N PRO A 423 10.18 28.38 18.60
CA PRO A 423 11.62 28.10 18.60
C PRO A 423 12.26 28.24 17.21
N GLY A 424 13.52 28.69 17.20
CA GLY A 424 14.25 28.97 15.96
C GLY A 424 13.87 30.28 15.28
N GLY A 425 13.14 31.18 15.96
CA GLY A 425 12.73 32.48 15.42
C GLY A 425 11.56 32.41 14.44
N ARG A 426 10.83 31.28 14.43
CA ARG A 426 9.68 31.08 13.53
C ARG A 426 8.47 31.86 14.00
N ILE A 427 7.71 32.41 13.05
CA ILE A 427 6.63 33.35 13.33
C ILE A 427 5.35 32.91 12.63
N LEU A 428 4.33 32.56 13.42
CA LEU A 428 2.96 32.37 12.91
C LEU A 428 2.16 33.65 13.15
N ARG A 429 1.55 34.18 12.08
CA ARG A 429 0.70 35.37 12.13
C ARG A 429 -0.75 35.01 11.83
N VAL A 430 -1.68 35.54 12.61
CA VAL A 430 -3.09 35.58 12.23
C VAL A 430 -3.41 37.01 11.83
N VAL A 431 -3.72 37.19 10.55
CA VAL A 431 -3.89 38.51 9.91
C VAL A 431 -5.32 38.63 9.45
N ARG A 432 -5.98 39.74 9.78
CA ARG A 432 -7.26 40.10 9.18
C ARG A 432 -7.02 41.01 7.98
N GLY A 433 -7.50 40.62 6.81
CA GLY A 433 -7.29 41.39 5.58
C GLY A 433 -7.40 40.53 4.33
N THR A 434 -6.81 41.01 3.24
CA THR A 434 -6.87 40.36 1.93
C THR A 434 -5.60 39.56 1.64
N ILE A 435 -5.77 38.35 1.10
CA ILE A 435 -4.64 37.47 0.75
C ILE A 435 -3.75 38.06 -0.35
N THR A 436 -4.32 38.86 -1.27
CA THR A 436 -3.60 39.49 -2.39
C THR A 436 -2.62 40.59 -1.96
N GLU A 437 -2.77 41.13 -0.75
CA GLU A 437 -1.92 42.19 -0.20
C GLU A 437 -0.72 41.64 0.59
N GLN A 438 -0.66 40.31 0.79
CA GLN A 438 0.40 39.70 1.56
C GLN A 438 1.70 39.63 0.75
N ARG A 439 2.78 40.13 1.36
CA ARG A 439 4.14 40.03 0.83
C ARG A 439 4.87 38.88 1.49
N VAL A 440 4.98 37.77 0.76
CA VAL A 440 5.55 36.48 1.19
C VAL A 440 6.15 35.76 -0.03
N ASP A 441 6.94 34.72 0.16
CA ASP A 441 7.50 33.93 -0.95
C ASP A 441 6.41 33.14 -1.70
N ALA A 442 5.44 32.59 -0.97
CA ALA A 442 4.34 31.81 -1.54
C ALA A 442 2.97 32.25 -1.00
N LEU A 443 2.00 32.38 -1.89
CA LEU A 443 0.59 32.55 -1.53
C LEU A 443 -0.15 31.25 -1.77
N VAL A 444 -1.13 30.93 -0.93
CA VAL A 444 -2.01 29.78 -1.14
C VAL A 444 -3.36 30.25 -1.67
N SER A 445 -3.88 29.54 -2.66
CA SER A 445 -5.23 29.67 -3.19
C SER A 445 -6.08 28.48 -2.74
N SER A 446 -7.38 28.70 -2.53
CA SER A 446 -8.37 27.64 -2.29
C SER A 446 -9.12 27.42 -3.61
N GLN A 447 -9.05 26.22 -4.17
CA GLN A 447 -9.57 25.88 -5.50
C GLN A 447 -10.50 24.67 -5.48
N SER A 448 -11.36 24.58 -6.50
CA SER A 448 -12.00 23.34 -6.96
C SER A 448 -11.03 22.49 -7.78
N CYS A 449 -11.37 21.23 -8.01
CA CYS A 449 -10.53 20.26 -8.71
C CYS A 449 -10.16 20.66 -10.15
N ASP A 450 -10.95 21.51 -10.80
CA ASP A 450 -10.71 22.01 -12.16
C ASP A 450 -9.77 23.22 -12.23
N LEU A 451 -9.35 23.75 -11.08
CA LEU A 451 -8.46 24.92 -10.96
C LEU A 451 -8.95 26.14 -11.75
N ALA A 452 -10.28 26.33 -11.84
CA ALA A 452 -10.87 27.38 -12.67
C ALA A 452 -10.55 28.81 -12.18
N MET A 453 -10.24 28.99 -10.90
CA MET A 453 -10.02 30.29 -10.24
C MET A 453 -11.16 31.29 -10.46
N ASP A 454 -12.40 30.81 -10.56
CA ASP A 454 -13.57 31.60 -10.97
C ASP A 454 -14.42 32.11 -9.80
N SER A 455 -14.10 31.71 -8.57
CA SER A 455 -14.85 32.07 -7.37
C SER A 455 -13.96 32.34 -6.15
N GLY A 456 -14.53 33.05 -5.17
CA GLY A 456 -13.94 33.30 -3.85
C GLY A 456 -12.49 33.81 -3.89
N VAL A 457 -11.63 33.17 -3.08
CA VAL A 457 -10.20 33.48 -2.98
C VAL A 457 -9.48 33.30 -4.32
N GLY A 458 -9.86 32.28 -5.09
CA GLY A 458 -9.32 32.02 -6.42
C GLY A 458 -9.50 33.18 -7.38
N LEU A 459 -10.72 33.70 -7.47
CA LEU A 459 -11.05 34.83 -8.33
C LEU A 459 -10.32 36.11 -7.89
N ALA A 460 -10.22 36.35 -6.58
CA ALA A 460 -9.49 37.50 -6.05
C ALA A 460 -7.99 37.44 -6.44
N LEU A 461 -7.37 36.27 -6.30
CA LEU A 461 -5.99 36.03 -6.69
C LEU A 461 -5.79 36.14 -8.20
N LEU A 462 -6.71 35.60 -9.01
CA LEU A 462 -6.66 35.72 -10.47
C LEU A 462 -6.69 37.18 -10.93
N ARG A 463 -7.62 37.99 -10.40
CA ARG A 463 -7.73 39.42 -10.73
C ARG A 463 -6.44 40.19 -10.41
N ALA A 464 -5.82 39.88 -9.28
CA ALA A 464 -4.57 40.52 -8.86
C ALA A 464 -3.36 40.02 -9.67
N ALA A 465 -3.23 38.71 -9.88
CA ALA A 465 -2.08 38.08 -10.52
C ALA A 465 -2.05 38.23 -12.05
N GLY A 466 -3.23 38.24 -12.68
CA GLY A 466 -3.40 38.21 -14.13
C GLY A 466 -3.65 36.80 -14.71
N ASP A 467 -4.16 36.76 -15.94
CA ASP A 467 -4.70 35.55 -16.56
C ASP A 467 -3.67 34.44 -16.84
N ASP A 468 -2.38 34.77 -16.88
CA ASP A 468 -1.31 33.78 -17.07
C ASP A 468 -1.34 32.69 -16.00
N VAL A 469 -1.68 33.05 -14.77
CA VAL A 469 -1.72 32.12 -13.64
C VAL A 469 -2.81 31.08 -13.82
N ALA A 470 -4.01 31.49 -14.25
CA ALA A 470 -5.09 30.54 -14.54
C ALA A 470 -4.76 29.67 -15.77
N ARG A 471 -4.09 30.22 -16.78
CA ARG A 471 -3.62 29.42 -17.93
C ARG A 471 -2.60 28.38 -17.52
N GLU A 472 -1.69 28.71 -16.62
CA GLU A 472 -0.69 27.77 -16.09
C GLU A 472 -1.35 26.70 -15.24
N ALA A 473 -2.25 27.08 -14.32
CA ALA A 473 -2.96 26.16 -13.44
C ALA A 473 -3.81 25.14 -14.22
N ARG A 474 -4.53 25.57 -15.27
CA ARG A 474 -5.36 24.67 -16.09
C ARG A 474 -4.56 23.61 -16.87
N ARG A 475 -3.25 23.80 -17.08
CA ARG A 475 -2.41 22.78 -17.75
C ARG A 475 -2.31 21.48 -16.95
N PHE A 476 -2.55 21.54 -15.65
CA PHE A 476 -2.53 20.39 -14.77
C PHE A 476 -3.81 19.54 -14.87
N GLY A 477 -4.84 20.01 -15.58
CA GLY A 477 -6.11 19.32 -15.68
C GLY A 477 -6.84 19.22 -14.35
N MET A 478 -7.58 18.14 -14.14
CA MET A 478 -8.34 17.92 -12.93
C MET A 478 -7.44 17.37 -11.82
N VAL A 479 -7.41 18.05 -10.69
CA VAL A 479 -6.54 17.75 -9.54
C VAL A 479 -7.38 17.26 -8.39
N ARG A 480 -6.97 16.14 -7.80
CA ARG A 480 -7.65 15.52 -6.66
C ARG A 480 -7.68 16.47 -5.43
N PRO A 481 -8.82 16.56 -4.71
CA PRO A 481 -8.88 17.24 -3.42
C PRO A 481 -7.79 16.75 -2.45
N GLY A 482 -7.20 17.67 -1.69
CA GLY A 482 -6.09 17.37 -0.77
C GLY A 482 -4.71 17.69 -1.35
N ARG A 483 -4.61 17.90 -2.67
CA ARG A 483 -3.34 18.22 -3.36
C ARG A 483 -3.19 19.69 -3.66
N VAL A 484 -1.92 20.08 -3.85
CA VAL A 484 -1.52 21.43 -4.23
C VAL A 484 -0.78 21.39 -5.56
N VAL A 485 -1.10 22.34 -6.43
CA VAL A 485 -0.33 22.62 -7.64
C VAL A 485 0.38 23.96 -7.49
N VAL A 486 1.58 24.09 -8.04
CA VAL A 486 2.36 25.32 -7.94
C VAL A 486 2.47 25.98 -9.31
N THR A 487 2.21 27.29 -9.37
CA THR A 487 2.44 28.14 -10.54
C THR A 487 3.28 29.36 -10.18
N SER A 488 3.65 30.15 -11.19
CA SER A 488 4.07 31.53 -10.97
C SER A 488 2.97 32.33 -10.26
N ALA A 489 3.35 33.30 -9.42
CA ALA A 489 2.40 34.21 -8.77
C ALA A 489 1.95 35.37 -9.67
N GLY A 490 2.46 35.46 -10.92
CA GLY A 490 2.12 36.54 -11.84
C GLY A 490 2.52 37.91 -11.29
N ARG A 491 1.57 38.84 -11.22
CA ARG A 491 1.77 40.20 -10.68
C ARG A 491 1.66 40.33 -9.15
N LEU A 492 1.39 39.23 -8.44
CA LEU A 492 1.31 39.26 -6.98
C LEU A 492 2.69 39.55 -6.36
N ALA A 493 2.71 40.09 -5.14
CA ALA A 493 3.92 40.31 -4.37
C ALA A 493 4.45 39.02 -3.72
N ALA A 494 4.53 37.95 -4.52
CA ALA A 494 5.02 36.63 -4.17
C ALA A 494 5.77 35.99 -5.34
N ARG A 495 6.55 34.95 -5.09
CA ARG A 495 7.25 34.19 -6.13
C ARG A 495 6.38 33.07 -6.68
N PHE A 496 5.65 32.40 -5.79
CA PHE A 496 4.84 31.24 -6.12
C PHE A 496 3.39 31.40 -5.69
N LEU A 497 2.48 30.78 -6.44
CA LEU A 497 1.10 30.59 -6.06
C LEU A 497 0.81 29.10 -5.96
N PHE A 498 0.37 28.67 -4.77
CA PHE A 498 0.08 27.29 -4.42
C PHE A 498 -1.43 27.10 -4.46
N HIS A 499 -1.93 26.36 -5.43
CA HIS A 499 -3.35 26.09 -5.64
C HIS A 499 -3.77 24.85 -4.86
N GLY A 500 -4.29 25.04 -3.64
CA GLY A 500 -4.80 23.97 -2.79
C GLY A 500 -6.22 23.59 -3.18
N VAL A 501 -6.43 22.33 -3.55
CA VAL A 501 -7.74 21.82 -3.94
C VAL A 501 -8.54 21.42 -2.71
N THR A 502 -9.50 22.27 -2.34
CA THR A 502 -10.34 22.13 -1.13
C THR A 502 -11.65 21.40 -1.35
N MET A 503 -12.06 21.19 -2.60
CA MET A 503 -13.30 20.51 -2.95
C MET A 503 -13.27 20.05 -4.40
N GLY A 504 -14.10 19.06 -4.73
CA GLY A 504 -14.23 18.54 -6.09
C GLY A 504 -14.48 17.04 -6.11
N MET A 505 -14.49 16.48 -7.31
CA MET A 505 -14.78 15.05 -7.51
C MET A 505 -13.60 14.18 -7.10
N LEU A 506 -13.89 13.11 -6.36
CA LEU A 506 -12.99 11.99 -6.14
C LEU A 506 -13.72 10.70 -6.54
N GLY A 507 -13.49 10.24 -7.78
CA GLY A 507 -14.36 9.22 -8.37
C GLY A 507 -15.72 9.81 -8.72
N ASP A 508 -16.79 9.19 -8.24
CA ASP A 508 -18.18 9.66 -8.41
C ASP A 508 -18.69 10.53 -7.24
N ASP A 509 -17.90 10.68 -6.16
CA ASP A 509 -18.29 11.41 -4.97
C ASP A 509 -17.76 12.84 -4.95
N TRP A 510 -18.63 13.78 -4.56
CA TRP A 510 -18.26 15.17 -4.33
C TRP A 510 -17.65 15.35 -2.94
N VAL A 511 -16.36 15.67 -2.88
CA VAL A 511 -15.63 15.88 -1.62
C VAL A 511 -15.80 17.32 -1.17
N LEU A 512 -16.31 17.50 0.06
CA LEU A 512 -16.39 18.78 0.75
C LEU A 512 -15.22 18.98 1.72
N PRO A 513 -14.91 20.22 2.10
CA PRO A 513 -13.84 20.48 3.06
C PRO A 513 -14.07 19.79 4.42
N SER A 514 -13.04 19.11 4.91
CA SER A 514 -12.97 18.50 6.24
C SER A 514 -11.67 18.91 6.95
N ARG A 515 -11.53 18.56 8.23
CA ARG A 515 -10.27 18.80 8.97
C ARG A 515 -9.09 18.10 8.31
N ASP A 516 -9.31 16.84 7.91
CA ASP A 516 -8.28 15.99 7.31
C ASP A 516 -7.87 16.52 5.94
N LEU A 517 -8.84 16.95 5.13
CA LEU A 517 -8.56 17.57 3.83
C LEU A 517 -7.76 18.87 3.95
N ILE A 518 -8.09 19.72 4.92
CA ILE A 518 -7.33 20.94 5.19
C ILE A 518 -5.89 20.60 5.61
N ALA A 519 -5.72 19.59 6.47
CA ALA A 519 -4.40 19.13 6.90
C ALA A 519 -3.59 18.55 5.73
N GLU A 520 -4.24 17.82 4.83
CA GLU A 520 -3.62 17.24 3.63
C GLU A 520 -3.10 18.33 2.68
N ILE A 521 -3.92 19.37 2.44
CA ILE A 521 -3.53 20.55 1.65
C ILE A 521 -2.36 21.27 2.29
N MET A 522 -2.39 21.45 3.61
CA MET A 522 -1.29 22.07 4.35
C MET A 522 0.00 21.25 4.26
N ALA A 523 -0.07 19.93 4.41
CA ALA A 523 1.07 19.04 4.23
C ALA A 523 1.64 19.15 2.82
N SER A 524 0.77 19.15 1.80
CA SER A 524 1.18 19.34 0.41
C SER A 524 1.82 20.72 0.20
N CYS A 525 1.33 21.79 0.85
CA CYS A 525 1.96 23.11 0.80
C CYS A 525 3.36 23.08 1.39
N PHE A 526 3.58 22.45 2.55
CA PHE A 526 4.90 22.39 3.18
C PHE A 526 5.89 21.53 2.39
N TYR A 527 5.44 20.43 1.79
CA TYR A 527 6.25 19.65 0.86
C TYR A 527 6.79 20.51 -0.30
N HIS A 528 5.93 21.31 -0.93
CA HIS A 528 6.35 22.24 -1.98
C HIS A 528 7.21 23.38 -1.44
N ALA A 529 6.90 23.89 -0.25
CA ALA A 529 7.67 24.95 0.38
C ALA A 529 9.12 24.53 0.64
N ASP A 530 9.32 23.33 1.18
CA ASP A 530 10.65 22.77 1.44
C ASP A 530 11.41 22.50 0.13
N THR A 531 10.73 21.95 -0.89
CA THR A 531 11.30 21.70 -2.22
C THR A 531 11.74 22.99 -2.93
N LEU A 532 10.95 24.06 -2.80
CA LEU A 532 11.17 25.35 -3.47
C LEU A 532 11.93 26.36 -2.60
N ASN A 533 12.34 25.95 -1.39
CA ASN A 533 13.00 26.79 -0.38
C ASN A 533 12.23 28.11 -0.11
N VAL A 534 10.93 27.97 0.11
CA VAL A 534 10.00 29.04 0.51
C VAL A 534 10.22 29.31 1.99
N ARG A 535 10.52 30.57 2.36
CA ARG A 535 10.76 30.96 3.76
C ARG A 535 9.55 31.66 4.37
N SER A 536 8.67 32.23 3.56
CA SER A 536 7.45 32.87 4.02
C SER A 536 6.24 32.44 3.18
N ILE A 537 5.14 32.07 3.83
CA ILE A 537 3.91 31.60 3.16
C ILE A 537 2.66 32.21 3.80
N ALA A 538 1.66 32.54 2.99
CA ALA A 538 0.37 33.00 3.49
C ALA A 538 -0.77 32.13 2.97
N PHE A 539 -1.63 31.70 3.90
CA PHE A 539 -2.79 30.87 3.65
C PHE A 539 -4.07 31.70 3.81
N PRO A 540 -5.07 31.54 2.94
CA PRO A 540 -6.44 31.95 3.26
C PRO A 540 -6.99 30.98 4.31
N LEU A 541 -8.13 31.31 4.92
CA LEU A 541 -8.83 30.36 5.79
C LEU A 541 -9.42 29.20 4.95
N LEU A 542 -8.66 28.12 4.79
CA LEU A 542 -8.96 26.99 3.92
C LEU A 542 -10.26 26.28 4.32
N GLY A 543 -11.06 25.90 3.33
CA GLY A 543 -12.33 25.19 3.53
C GLY A 543 -13.53 26.09 3.84
N THR A 544 -13.33 27.40 3.99
CA THR A 544 -14.43 28.36 4.23
C THR A 544 -15.04 28.90 2.93
N GLY A 545 -16.18 29.58 3.03
CA GLY A 545 -16.90 30.13 1.87
C GLY A 545 -17.89 29.13 1.28
N VAL A 546 -17.78 28.85 -0.03
CA VAL A 546 -18.69 27.96 -0.77
C VAL A 546 -18.73 26.53 -0.19
N GLY A 547 -17.62 26.08 0.41
CA GLY A 547 -17.55 24.77 1.05
C GLY A 547 -18.30 24.64 2.38
N GLY A 548 -18.81 25.75 2.93
CA GLY A 548 -19.69 25.75 4.10
C GLY A 548 -19.05 25.31 5.43
N PHE A 549 -17.73 25.06 5.46
CA PHE A 549 -17.07 24.57 6.67
C PHE A 549 -16.89 25.69 7.69
N SER A 550 -17.05 25.35 8.97
CA SER A 550 -17.03 26.32 10.07
C SER A 550 -15.69 27.04 10.13
N ARG A 551 -15.73 28.39 10.06
CA ARG A 551 -14.53 29.24 10.15
C ARG A 551 -13.74 28.99 11.42
N GLU A 552 -14.41 28.73 12.53
CA GLU A 552 -13.79 28.37 13.81
C GLU A 552 -13.02 27.05 13.68
N VAL A 553 -13.64 26.04 13.09
CA VAL A 553 -13.02 24.73 12.89
C VAL A 553 -11.85 24.80 11.92
N CYS A 554 -11.97 25.55 10.83
CA CYS A 554 -10.87 25.81 9.89
C CYS A 554 -9.69 26.48 10.59
N LEU A 555 -9.96 27.53 11.36
CA LEU A 555 -8.92 28.31 12.03
C LEU A 555 -8.21 27.47 13.09
N ASP A 556 -8.97 26.71 13.89
CA ASP A 556 -8.43 25.78 14.88
C ASP A 556 -7.53 24.73 14.23
N THR A 557 -8.00 24.15 13.12
CA THR A 557 -7.27 23.10 12.39
C THR A 557 -5.95 23.65 11.82
N MET A 558 -6.04 24.77 11.11
CA MET A 558 -4.88 25.39 10.48
C MET A 558 -3.87 25.90 11.52
N TYR A 559 -4.33 26.58 12.57
CA TYR A 559 -3.44 27.10 13.61
C TYR A 559 -2.71 25.96 14.31
N ARG A 560 -3.42 24.90 14.72
CA ARG A 560 -2.81 23.72 15.36
C ARG A 560 -1.73 23.12 14.46
N TYR A 561 -2.01 22.94 13.17
CA TYR A 561 -1.03 22.38 12.24
C TYR A 561 0.20 23.28 12.10
N LEU A 562 0.03 24.59 11.85
CA LEU A 562 1.16 25.52 11.71
C LEU A 562 1.99 25.64 12.99
N ALA A 563 1.32 25.74 14.14
CA ALA A 563 1.98 25.80 15.44
C ALA A 563 2.82 24.54 15.68
N ARG A 564 2.34 23.37 15.27
CA ARG A 564 3.07 22.10 15.41
C ARG A 564 4.30 22.06 14.51
N MET A 565 4.16 22.43 13.23
CA MET A 565 5.28 22.49 12.30
C MET A 565 6.39 23.43 12.80
N PHE A 566 6.00 24.55 13.41
CA PHE A 566 6.96 25.55 13.90
C PHE A 566 7.57 25.18 15.25
N LEU A 567 6.79 24.60 16.16
CA LEU A 567 7.26 24.16 17.47
C LEU A 567 8.35 23.09 17.34
N HIS A 568 8.16 22.13 16.44
CA HIS A 568 9.10 21.02 16.24
C HIS A 568 10.09 21.26 15.08
N GLY A 569 9.97 22.39 14.39
CA GLY A 569 10.88 22.77 13.31
C GLY A 569 10.88 21.83 12.10
N LEU A 570 9.71 21.31 11.73
CA LEU A 570 9.52 20.30 10.69
C LEU A 570 9.48 20.87 9.25
N THR A 571 9.86 22.14 9.07
CA THR A 571 9.85 22.82 7.76
C THR A 571 10.92 23.90 7.69
N CYS A 572 11.35 24.24 6.47
CA CYS A 572 12.23 25.37 6.20
C CYS A 572 11.54 26.74 6.34
N VAL A 573 10.21 26.78 6.32
CA VAL A 573 9.41 28.00 6.46
C VAL A 573 9.69 28.68 7.80
N GLN A 574 9.98 29.98 7.76
CA GLN A 574 10.26 30.82 8.92
C GLN A 574 9.06 31.69 9.31
N GLU A 575 8.21 32.04 8.34
CA GLU A 575 7.00 32.84 8.60
C GLU A 575 5.79 32.22 7.89
N ALA A 576 4.72 31.97 8.65
CA ALA A 576 3.43 31.57 8.09
C ALA A 576 2.35 32.57 8.51
N ARG A 577 1.42 32.88 7.60
CA ARG A 577 0.27 33.75 7.88
C ARG A 577 -1.04 33.03 7.60
N ILE A 578 -1.98 33.04 8.54
CA ILE A 578 -3.38 32.73 8.27
C ILE A 578 -4.11 34.05 8.04
N VAL A 579 -4.64 34.24 6.83
CA VAL A 579 -5.35 35.45 6.43
C VAL A 579 -6.84 35.21 6.51
N ILE A 580 -7.49 35.95 7.41
CA ILE A 580 -8.92 35.89 7.66
C ILE A 580 -9.59 37.05 6.94
N PHE A 581 -10.39 36.73 5.92
CA PHE A 581 -11.11 37.74 5.14
C PHE A 581 -12.29 38.32 5.95
N PRO A 582 -12.56 39.65 5.88
CA PRO A 582 -13.74 40.27 6.52
C PRO A 582 -15.06 39.68 6.00
N LEU A 583 -16.11 39.67 6.83
CA LEU A 583 -17.43 39.11 6.50
C LEU A 583 -18.29 40.00 5.58
N GLU A 584 -17.88 41.24 5.34
CA GLU A 584 -18.66 42.19 4.56
C GLU A 584 -18.23 42.14 3.09
N TRP A 585 -18.80 41.25 2.26
CA TRP A 585 -19.04 41.41 0.81
C TRP A 585 -20.00 40.32 0.33
#